data_AF-A0A319CIU9-F1
#
_entry.id   AF-A0A319CIU9-F1
#
_cell.length_a   1.000
_cell.length_b   1.000
_cell.length_c   1.000
_cell.angle_alpha   90.00
_cell.angle_beta   90.00
_cell.angle_gamma   90.00
#
_symmetry.space_group_name_H-M   'P 1'
#
loop_
_entity.id
_entity.type
_entity.pdbx_description
1 polymer ?
#
loop_
_entity_poly.entity_id
_entity_poly.type
_entity_poly.pdbx_seq_one_letter_code
_entity_poly.pdbx_strand_id
1 'polypeptide(L)'
;MSRALKDAVRELKAWVTESASRSARIARGEGTPGSRAAPTRTASNDSKIGVRLDNGENVTKEGKVYKRYKVQACKEASNSTIKSLASKNSHKVYAEADVPIDDSISVDDKIKKLFEDLENDVDKKM
;
A
#
# COMPACT_ATOMS: atom_id res chain seq x y z
N MET A 1 9.21 15.81 0.90
CA MET A 1 9.44 14.40 0.53
C MET A 1 8.27 13.52 0.95
N SER A 2 7.82 13.59 2.21
CA SER A 2 6.57 12.97 2.70
C SER A 2 5.35 13.30 1.83
N ARG A 3 5.17 14.57 1.42
CA ARG A 3 4.06 14.98 0.54
C ARG A 3 3.97 14.17 -0.76
N ALA A 4 5.09 13.97 -1.47
CA ALA A 4 5.09 13.22 -2.72
C ALA A 4 4.72 11.74 -2.52
N LEU A 5 5.17 11.13 -1.42
CA LEU A 5 4.76 9.77 -1.05
C LEU A 5 3.27 9.70 -0.69
N LYS A 6 2.74 10.66 0.06
CA LYS A 6 1.31 10.73 0.39
C LYS A 6 0.43 10.90 -0.83
N ASP A 7 0.80 11.80 -1.73
CA ASP A 7 0.07 11.98 -2.98
C ASP A 7 0.08 10.68 -3.81
N ALA A 8 1.21 9.96 -3.86
CA ALA A 8 1.28 8.65 -4.51
C ALA A 8 0.46 7.55 -3.80
N VAL A 9 0.38 7.57 -2.47
CA VAL A 9 -0.49 6.67 -1.70
C VAL A 9 -1.97 6.96 -1.99
N ARG A 10 -2.34 8.22 -2.21
CA ARG A 10 -3.70 8.60 -2.63
C ARG A 10 -4.04 8.15 -4.05
N GLU A 11 -3.10 8.27 -4.98
CA GLU A 11 -3.26 7.71 -6.34
C GLU A 11 -3.43 6.18 -6.29
N LEU A 12 -2.66 5.51 -5.43
CA LEU A 12 -2.82 4.08 -5.20
C LEU A 12 -4.19 3.74 -4.60
N LYS A 13 -4.68 4.54 -3.63
CA LYS A 13 -6.03 4.40 -3.07
C LYS A 13 -7.08 4.48 -4.17
N ALA A 14 -7.02 5.54 -4.99
CA ALA A 14 -7.94 5.74 -6.10
C ALA A 14 -7.97 4.50 -7.01
N TRP A 15 -6.81 4.02 -7.44
CA TRP A 15 -6.69 2.83 -8.29
C TRP A 15 -7.27 1.55 -7.65
N VAL A 16 -7.08 1.36 -6.34
CA VAL A 16 -7.67 0.22 -5.62
C VAL A 16 -9.19 0.35 -5.57
N THR A 17 -9.70 1.53 -5.21
CA THR A 17 -11.13 1.78 -5.04
C THR A 17 -11.93 1.86 -6.34
N GLU A 18 -11.27 2.08 -7.49
CA GLU A 18 -11.89 2.03 -8.82
C GLU A 18 -12.51 0.66 -9.16
N SER A 19 -12.15 -0.41 -8.44
CA SER A 19 -12.69 -1.74 -8.70
C SER A 19 -12.98 -2.47 -7.39
N ALA A 20 -14.25 -2.84 -7.19
CA ALA A 20 -14.70 -3.60 -6.03
C ALA A 20 -13.91 -4.92 -5.85
N SER A 21 -13.51 -5.58 -6.94
CA SER A 21 -12.70 -6.79 -6.87
C SER A 21 -11.28 -6.51 -6.35
N ARG A 22 -10.66 -5.38 -6.72
CA ARG A 22 -9.35 -4.97 -6.18
C ARG A 22 -9.46 -4.69 -4.68
N SER A 23 -10.45 -3.91 -4.27
CA SER A 23 -10.73 -3.62 -2.86
C SER A 23 -10.97 -4.90 -2.05
N ALA A 24 -11.82 -5.82 -2.54
CA ALA A 24 -12.14 -7.06 -1.85
C ALA A 24 -10.90 -7.94 -1.62
N ARG A 25 -10.01 -8.05 -2.62
CA ARG A 25 -8.77 -8.85 -2.50
C ARG A 25 -7.84 -8.29 -1.42
N ILE A 26 -7.68 -6.97 -1.38
CA ILE A 26 -6.88 -6.30 -0.34
C ILE A 26 -7.52 -6.48 1.05
N ALA A 27 -8.84 -6.32 1.16
CA ALA A 27 -9.57 -6.46 2.41
C ALA A 27 -9.55 -7.89 2.99
N ARG A 28 -9.47 -8.91 2.13
CA ARG A 28 -9.32 -10.32 2.52
C ARG A 28 -7.89 -10.72 2.86
N GLY A 29 -6.92 -9.85 2.61
CA GLY A 29 -5.51 -10.18 2.84
C GLY A 29 -4.92 -11.16 1.83
N GLU A 30 -5.47 -11.25 0.62
CA GLU A 30 -5.03 -12.21 -0.40
C GLU A 30 -3.58 -11.95 -0.86
N GLY A 31 -2.77 -13.00 -0.85
CA GLY A 31 -1.42 -12.99 -1.43
C GLY A 31 -0.32 -13.39 -0.45
N THR A 32 0.84 -13.74 -0.99
CA THR A 32 1.97 -14.26 -0.22
C THR A 32 2.85 -13.11 0.28
N PRO A 33 3.42 -13.20 1.51
CA PRO A 33 4.38 -12.21 1.98
C PRO A 33 5.52 -11.97 0.98
N GLY A 34 5.88 -10.71 0.75
CA GLY A 34 6.87 -10.27 -0.23
C GLY A 34 6.36 -10.12 -1.67
N SER A 35 5.15 -10.59 -1.98
CA SER A 35 4.53 -10.37 -3.29
C SER A 35 3.87 -8.98 -3.38
N ARG A 36 3.75 -8.44 -4.59
CA ARG A 36 3.00 -7.20 -4.83
C ARG A 36 1.50 -7.46 -4.72
N ALA A 37 0.82 -6.70 -3.87
CA ALA A 37 -0.64 -6.72 -3.70
C ALA A 37 -1.32 -5.76 -4.69
N ALA A 38 -0.80 -4.54 -4.82
CA ALA A 38 -1.30 -3.50 -5.72
C ALA A 38 -0.20 -2.49 -6.08
N PRO A 39 -0.35 -1.72 -7.17
CA PRO A 39 -1.26 -1.99 -8.27
C PRO A 39 -0.75 -3.19 -9.11
N THR A 40 -1.50 -3.63 -10.11
CA THR A 40 -0.96 -4.61 -11.07
C THR A 40 0.31 -4.06 -11.73
N ARG A 41 1.36 -4.87 -11.82
CA ARG A 41 2.66 -4.46 -12.39
C ARG A 41 2.54 -4.17 -13.88
N THR A 42 2.50 -2.89 -14.23
CA THR A 42 2.54 -2.38 -15.60
C THR A 42 3.38 -1.11 -15.61
N ALA A 43 4.01 -0.79 -16.75
CA ALA A 43 4.79 0.44 -16.89
C ALA A 43 3.96 1.69 -16.59
N SER A 44 2.69 1.72 -17.05
CA SER A 44 1.79 2.84 -16.78
C SER A 44 1.47 3.00 -15.29
N ASN A 45 1.14 1.92 -14.58
CA ASN A 45 0.81 2.01 -13.15
C ASN A 45 2.04 2.41 -12.33
N ASP A 46 3.18 1.75 -12.56
CA ASP A 46 4.41 2.00 -11.82
C ASP A 46 4.93 3.44 -12.05
N SER A 47 4.73 3.98 -13.26
CA SER A 47 5.12 5.35 -13.61
C SER A 47 4.15 6.41 -13.05
N LYS A 48 2.83 6.22 -13.22
CA LYS A 48 1.81 7.21 -12.84
C LYS A 48 1.56 7.26 -11.34
N ILE A 49 1.38 6.10 -10.71
CA ILE A 49 1.12 6.00 -9.27
C ILE A 49 2.43 6.20 -8.49
N GLY A 50 3.53 5.61 -8.96
CA GLY A 50 4.85 5.81 -8.39
C GLY A 50 5.15 4.98 -7.13
N VAL A 51 4.15 4.36 -6.50
CA VAL A 51 4.34 3.45 -5.36
C VAL A 51 3.67 2.10 -5.60
N ARG A 52 4.09 1.10 -4.82
CA ARG A 52 3.47 -0.21 -4.73
C ARG A 52 3.09 -0.56 -3.30
N LEU A 53 2.03 -1.33 -3.17
CA LEU A 53 1.62 -2.04 -1.97
C LEU A 53 2.09 -3.49 -2.08
N ASP A 54 2.94 -3.90 -1.16
CA ASP A 54 3.41 -5.28 -1.07
C ASP A 54 2.73 -5.98 0.12
N ASN A 55 2.41 -7.25 -0.08
CA ASN A 55 1.90 -8.14 0.94
C ASN A 55 2.99 -8.36 2.00
N GLY A 56 2.68 -8.00 3.24
CA GLY A 56 3.49 -8.35 4.41
C GLY A 56 3.09 -9.69 5.01
N GLU A 57 3.70 -9.96 6.15
CA GLU A 57 3.36 -11.04 7.07
C GLU A 57 1.97 -10.86 7.69
N ASN A 58 1.39 -11.96 8.16
CA ASN A 58 0.22 -11.91 9.03
C ASN A 58 0.69 -11.64 10.46
N VAL A 59 -0.03 -10.78 11.17
CA VAL A 59 0.28 -10.38 12.55
C VAL A 59 -0.93 -10.64 13.42
N THR A 60 -0.72 -11.30 14.55
CA THR A 60 -1.78 -11.50 15.54
C THR A 60 -1.70 -10.42 16.60
N LYS A 61 -2.80 -9.69 16.82
CA LYS A 61 -2.96 -8.68 17.87
C LYS A 61 -4.23 -9.00 18.64
N GLU A 62 -4.12 -9.15 19.96
CA GLU A 62 -5.29 -9.41 20.84
C GLU A 62 -6.16 -10.60 20.36
N GLY A 63 -5.51 -11.66 19.85
CA GLY A 63 -6.20 -12.84 19.32
C GLY A 63 -6.82 -12.68 17.92
N LYS A 64 -6.76 -11.49 17.31
CA LYS A 64 -7.22 -11.22 15.94
C LYS A 64 -6.05 -11.21 14.96
N VAL A 65 -6.28 -11.77 13.77
CA VAL A 65 -5.27 -11.83 12.71
C VAL A 65 -5.43 -10.64 11.77
N TYR A 66 -4.30 -10.02 11.45
CA TYR A 66 -4.19 -8.90 10.53
C TYR A 66 -3.24 -9.26 9.41
N LYS A 67 -3.52 -8.78 8.19
CA LYS A 67 -2.57 -8.74 7.09
C LYS A 67 -1.81 -7.43 7.13
N ARG A 68 -0.49 -7.47 7.25
CA ARG A 68 0.34 -6.28 7.05
C ARG A 68 0.48 -5.97 5.57
N TYR A 69 0.42 -4.69 5.23
CA TYR A 69 0.77 -4.18 3.92
C TYR A 69 1.90 -3.15 4.03
N LYS A 70 2.78 -3.12 3.03
CA LYS A 70 3.98 -2.28 3.03
C LYS A 70 4.02 -1.44 1.76
N VAL A 71 4.23 -0.13 1.90
CA VAL A 71 4.38 0.80 0.79
C VAL A 71 5.86 0.93 0.42
N GLN A 72 6.16 0.72 -0.86
CA GLN A 72 7.50 0.90 -1.42
C GLN A 72 7.45 1.79 -2.66
N ALA A 73 8.52 2.54 -2.92
CA ALA A 73 8.63 3.41 -4.09
C ALA A 73 9.00 2.60 -5.36
N CYS A 74 8.42 2.97 -6.49
CA CYS A 74 8.74 2.38 -7.81
C CYS A 74 9.87 3.16 -8.50
N LYS A 75 10.85 2.44 -9.07
CA LYS A 75 11.97 3.03 -9.83
C LYS A 75 11.52 3.74 -11.11
N GLU A 76 10.38 3.32 -11.66
CA GLU A 76 9.82 3.89 -12.89
C GLU A 76 8.94 5.11 -12.65
N ALA A 77 8.78 5.57 -11.40
CA ALA A 77 7.92 6.70 -11.07
C ALA A 77 8.27 7.95 -11.91
N SER A 78 7.26 8.60 -12.49
CA SER A 78 7.45 9.87 -13.21
C SER A 78 7.82 11.01 -12.25
N ASN A 79 7.37 10.92 -10.99
CA ASN A 79 7.76 11.87 -9.95
C ASN A 79 9.24 11.66 -9.57
N SER A 80 10.08 12.66 -9.84
CA SER A 80 11.53 12.61 -9.62
C SER A 80 11.92 12.36 -8.16
N THR A 81 11.11 12.82 -7.20
CA THR A 81 11.35 12.57 -5.76
C THR A 81 11.18 11.09 -5.44
N ILE A 82 10.08 10.49 -5.90
CA ILE A 82 9.78 9.06 -5.67
C ILE A 82 10.79 8.18 -6.41
N LYS A 83 11.14 8.56 -7.64
CA LYS A 83 12.19 7.89 -8.42
C LYS A 83 13.53 7.89 -7.68
N SER A 84 13.94 9.04 -7.16
CA SER A 84 15.18 9.18 -6.37
C SER A 84 15.17 8.29 -5.11
N LEU A 85 14.05 8.24 -4.41
CA LEU A 85 13.85 7.34 -3.26
C LEU A 85 14.03 5.87 -3.63
N ALA A 86 13.40 5.43 -4.71
CA ALA A 86 13.49 4.05 -5.20
C ALA A 86 14.89 3.70 -5.73
N SER A 87 15.60 4.66 -6.34
CA SER A 87 16.98 4.47 -6.80
C SER A 87 17.96 4.26 -5.66
N LYS A 88 17.75 4.92 -4.50
CA LYS A 88 18.58 4.72 -3.30
C LYS A 88 18.33 3.36 -2.66
N ASN A 89 17.07 3.01 -2.46
CA ASN A 89 16.67 1.69 -1.97
C ASN A 89 15.23 1.38 -2.38
N SER A 90 15.06 0.55 -3.40
CA SER A 90 13.75 0.16 -3.94
C SER A 90 12.99 -0.83 -3.08
N HIS A 91 13.61 -1.36 -2.03
CA HIS A 91 12.98 -2.25 -1.06
C HIS A 91 12.72 -1.53 0.27
N LYS A 92 13.07 -0.24 0.39
CA LYS A 92 12.75 0.54 1.59
C LYS A 92 11.24 0.63 1.74
N VAL A 93 10.77 0.24 2.93
CA VAL A 93 9.38 0.40 3.36
C VAL A 93 9.21 1.83 3.86
N TYR A 94 8.36 2.59 3.18
CA TYR A 94 8.07 3.99 3.53
C TYR A 94 6.85 4.15 4.42
N ALA A 95 5.93 3.18 4.38
CA ALA A 95 4.81 3.07 5.30
C ALA A 95 4.36 1.63 5.41
N GLU A 96 3.74 1.28 6.53
CA GLU A 96 3.06 0.00 6.71
C GLU A 96 1.78 0.15 7.53
N ALA A 97 0.81 -0.71 7.26
CA ALA A 97 -0.47 -0.72 7.96
C ALA A 97 -1.04 -2.13 7.98
N ASP A 98 -1.85 -2.41 9.00
CA ASP A 98 -2.36 -3.74 9.29
C ASP A 98 -3.88 -3.76 9.08
N VAL A 99 -4.37 -4.67 8.25
CA VAL A 99 -5.79 -4.82 7.90
C VAL A 99 -6.34 -6.09 8.55
N PRO A 100 -7.44 -6.02 9.33
CA PRO A 100 -8.06 -7.22 9.86
C PRO A 100 -8.59 -8.09 8.73
N ILE A 101 -8.28 -9.39 8.75
CA ILE A 101 -8.75 -10.33 7.71
C ILE A 101 -10.09 -10.98 8.04
N ASP A 102 -10.59 -10.80 9.26
CA ASP A 102 -11.94 -11.23 9.64
C ASP A 102 -13.04 -10.35 9.02
N ASP A 103 -14.28 -10.83 9.00
CA ASP A 103 -15.40 -10.08 8.43
C ASP A 103 -16.07 -9.12 9.44
N SER A 104 -15.35 -8.70 10.49
CA SER A 104 -15.92 -7.81 11.54
C SER A 104 -16.17 -6.39 11.06
N ILE A 105 -15.56 -5.99 9.95
CA ILE A 105 -15.62 -4.64 9.37
C ILE A 105 -15.84 -4.76 7.86
N SER A 106 -16.60 -3.81 7.28
CA SER A 106 -16.86 -3.78 5.85
C SER A 106 -15.58 -3.64 5.01
N VAL A 107 -15.63 -4.09 3.75
CA VAL A 107 -14.50 -3.91 2.81
C VAL A 107 -14.12 -2.44 2.68
N ASP A 108 -15.10 -1.55 2.53
CA ASP A 108 -14.86 -0.12 2.33
C ASP A 108 -14.19 0.52 3.55
N ASP A 109 -14.63 0.17 4.75
CA ASP A 109 -14.03 0.67 5.99
C ASP A 109 -12.60 0.16 6.18
N LYS A 110 -12.35 -1.12 5.84
CA LYS A 110 -10.99 -1.69 5.85
C LYS A 110 -10.06 -0.95 4.89
N ILE A 111 -10.50 -0.69 3.66
CA ILE A 111 -9.71 0.02 2.65
C ILE A 111 -9.50 1.48 3.04
N LYS A 112 -10.55 2.16 3.52
CA LYS A 112 -10.46 3.54 4.00
C LYS A 112 -9.42 3.64 5.12
N LYS A 113 -9.55 2.78 6.14
CA LYS A 113 -8.63 2.76 7.29
C LYS A 113 -7.20 2.40 6.87
N LEU A 114 -7.03 1.41 5.99
CA LEU A 114 -5.71 1.03 5.45
C LEU A 114 -4.99 2.27 4.89
N PHE A 115 -5.62 3.00 3.99
CA PHE A 115 -4.96 4.14 3.34
C PHE A 115 -4.78 5.35 4.27
N GLU A 116 -5.69 5.56 5.23
CA GLU A 116 -5.51 6.57 6.29
C GLU A 116 -4.29 6.23 7.16
N ASP A 117 -4.17 4.98 7.61
CA ASP A 117 -3.04 4.51 8.41
C ASP A 117 -1.71 4.59 7.64
N LEU A 118 -1.71 4.26 6.33
CA LEU A 118 -0.54 4.40 5.47
C LEU A 118 -0.10 5.86 5.31
N GLU A 119 -1.03 6.79 5.05
CA GLU A 119 -0.71 8.22 4.95
C GLU A 119 -0.12 8.76 6.27
N ASN A 120 -0.69 8.34 7.41
CA ASN A 120 -0.19 8.71 8.73
C ASN A 120 1.19 8.11 9.03
N ASP A 121 1.45 6.88 8.62
CA ASP A 121 2.75 6.23 8.84
C ASP A 121 3.86 6.83 7.95
N VAL A 122 3.52 7.29 6.73
CA VAL A 122 4.45 8.09 5.91
C VAL A 122 4.91 9.32 6.68
N ASP A 123 4.01 10.05 7.34
CA ASP A 123 4.37 11.26 8.10
C ASP A 123 5.23 10.97 9.33
N LYS A 124 5.11 9.77 9.93
CA LYS A 124 5.93 9.37 11.08
C LYS A 124 7.35 8.94 10.70
N LYS A 125 7.52 8.37 9.51
CA LYS A 125 8.79 7.78 9.04
C LYS A 125 9.65 8.72 8.19
N MET A 126 9.12 9.89 7.81
CA MET A 126 9.75 10.86 6.92
C MET A 126 10.07 12.18 7.60
#